data_AF-A0A2V8V553-F1
#
_entry.id   AF-A0A2V8V553-F1
#
_cell.length_a   1.000
_cell.length_b   1.000
_cell.length_c   1.000
_cell.angle_alpha   90.00
_cell.angle_beta   90.00
_cell.angle_gamma   90.00
#
_symmetry.space_group_name_H-M   'P 1'
#
loop_
_entity.id
_entity.type
_entity.pdbx_description
1 polymer ?
#
loop_
_entity_poly.entity_id
_entity_poly.type
_entity_poly.pdbx_seq_one_letter_code
_entity_poly.pdbx_strand_id
1 'polypeptide(L)'
;MRDFHLSCLHALQSQRPDKPMGQVRWAWTEINAALNAGHTLKVVHQRLCQDGVVIAYSTLARYINRIRCEEARQNLRVGSLASYPGRHPLKTQALAAKSFDPLANAMEALSKPRYSVRDAMCDGDPTKKKLI
;
A
#
# COMPACT_ATOMS: atom_id res chain seq x y z
N MET A 1 42.11 12.04 16.49
CA MET A 1 40.79 11.84 15.86
C MET A 1 40.95 10.78 14.80
N ARG A 2 40.11 9.73 14.79
CA ARG A 2 40.12 8.73 13.71
C ARG A 2 39.20 9.25 12.62
N ASP A 3 39.75 9.64 11.49
CA ASP A 3 38.97 9.96 10.30
C ASP A 3 38.26 8.69 9.85
N PHE A 4 36.94 8.66 10.00
CA PHE A 4 36.13 7.60 9.42
C PHE A 4 36.13 7.81 7.91
N HIS A 5 37.08 7.19 7.22
CA HIS A 5 37.06 7.14 5.76
C HIS A 5 35.84 6.32 5.31
N LEU A 6 34.75 7.02 5.00
CA LEU A 6 33.51 6.45 4.45
C LEU A 6 33.69 5.92 3.02
N SER A 7 34.92 5.92 2.47
CA SER A 7 35.26 5.44 1.13
C SER A 7 34.78 4.02 0.86
N CYS A 8 34.83 3.13 1.86
CA CYS A 8 34.30 1.76 1.74
C CYS A 8 32.77 1.74 1.56
N LEU A 9 32.04 2.64 2.24
CA LEU A 9 30.59 2.75 2.07
C LEU A 9 30.23 3.36 0.71
N HIS A 10 31.04 4.30 0.23
CA HIS A 10 30.87 4.90 -1.09
C HIS A 10 31.05 3.87 -2.22
N ALA A 11 32.02 2.97 -2.08
CA ALA A 11 32.21 1.84 -2.99
C ALA A 11 30.99 0.88 -2.97
N LEU A 12 30.42 0.61 -1.79
CA LEU A 12 29.23 -0.23 -1.65
C LEU A 12 27.98 0.34 -2.33
N GLN A 13 27.85 1.66 -2.48
CA GLN A 13 26.72 2.28 -3.20
C GLN A 13 26.74 1.95 -4.70
N SER A 14 27.93 1.78 -5.27
CA SER A 14 28.11 1.44 -6.68
C SER A 14 28.00 -0.06 -6.92
N GLN A 15 28.19 -0.87 -5.88
CA GLN A 15 28.10 -2.31 -5.97
C GLN A 15 26.64 -2.77 -6.00
N ARG A 16 26.34 -3.67 -6.95
CA ARG A 16 25.05 -4.33 -7.02
C ARG A 16 24.83 -5.15 -5.74
N PRO A 17 23.70 -4.96 -5.02
CA PRO A 17 23.41 -5.75 -3.83
C PRO A 17 23.19 -7.24 -4.13
N ASP A 18 23.51 -8.13 -3.20
CA ASP A 18 23.27 -9.57 -3.39
C ASP A 18 21.79 -9.95 -3.23
N LYS A 19 21.09 -9.25 -2.32
CA LYS A 19 19.70 -9.59 -1.98
C LYS A 19 18.75 -9.17 -3.11
N PRO A 20 17.78 -10.02 -3.52
CA PRO A 20 16.82 -9.70 -4.59
C PRO A 20 16.09 -8.38 -4.40
N MET A 21 15.57 -8.11 -3.20
CA MET A 21 14.92 -6.83 -2.88
C MET A 21 15.90 -5.65 -3.00
N GLY A 22 17.16 -5.85 -2.62
CA GLY A 22 18.22 -4.85 -2.74
C GLY A 22 18.52 -4.54 -4.21
N GLN A 23 18.59 -5.55 -5.06
CA GLN A 23 18.76 -5.38 -6.51
C GLN A 23 17.60 -4.61 -7.14
N VAL A 24 16.36 -4.95 -6.78
CA VAL A 24 15.17 -4.24 -7.27
C VAL A 24 15.15 -2.79 -6.81
N ARG A 25 15.56 -2.50 -5.55
CA ARG A 25 15.70 -1.12 -5.08
C ARG A 25 16.82 -0.36 -5.78
N TRP A 26 17.95 -1.00 -5.99
CA TRP A 26 19.10 -0.41 -6.67
C TRP A 26 18.74 -0.04 -8.12
N ALA A 27 17.99 -0.89 -8.81
CA ALA A 27 17.49 -0.64 -10.17
C ALA A 27 16.15 0.12 -10.22
N TRP A 28 15.63 0.61 -9.09
CA TRP A 28 14.26 1.12 -9.02
C TRP A 28 14.02 2.35 -9.91
N THR A 29 15.01 3.24 -10.01
CA THR A 29 14.92 4.45 -10.85
C THR A 29 14.69 4.09 -12.31
N GLU A 30 15.47 3.14 -12.84
CA GLU A 30 15.37 2.64 -14.21
C GLU A 30 14.06 1.87 -14.44
N ILE A 31 13.68 1.01 -13.49
CA ILE A 31 12.41 0.29 -13.52
C ILE A 31 11.24 1.28 -13.60
N ASN A 32 11.24 2.30 -12.75
CA ASN A 32 10.18 3.28 -12.69
C ASN A 32 10.15 4.14 -13.97
N ALA A 33 11.30 4.53 -14.51
CA ALA A 33 11.39 5.23 -15.79
C ALA A 33 10.80 4.41 -16.94
N ALA A 34 11.14 3.12 -17.05
CA ALA A 34 10.58 2.23 -18.06
C ALA A 34 9.06 2.06 -17.92
N LEU A 35 8.55 1.92 -16.70
CA LEU A 35 7.11 1.84 -16.43
C LEU A 35 6.39 3.16 -16.80
N ASN A 36 6.99 4.31 -16.50
CA ASN A 36 6.44 5.62 -16.84
C ASN A 36 6.46 5.89 -18.35
N ALA A 37 7.42 5.32 -19.08
CA ALA A 37 7.44 5.33 -20.54
C ALA A 37 6.37 4.42 -21.18
N GLY A 38 5.61 3.66 -20.37
CA GLY A 38 4.52 2.81 -20.82
C GLY A 38 4.92 1.35 -21.06
N HIS A 39 6.14 0.92 -20.70
CA HIS A 39 6.50 -0.49 -20.78
C HIS A 39 5.74 -1.31 -19.74
N THR A 40 5.38 -2.54 -20.12
CA THR A 40 4.70 -3.45 -19.19
C THR A 40 5.69 -4.03 -18.18
N LEU A 41 5.19 -4.38 -17.00
CA LEU A 41 5.99 -5.03 -15.97
C LEU A 41 6.59 -6.37 -16.45
N LYS A 42 5.93 -7.05 -17.38
CA LYS A 42 6.43 -8.30 -17.98
C LYS A 42 7.69 -8.07 -18.79
N VAL A 43 7.73 -6.99 -19.58
CA VAL A 43 8.93 -6.62 -20.37
C VAL A 43 10.08 -6.23 -19.43
N VAL A 44 9.79 -5.44 -18.40
CA VAL A 44 10.78 -5.08 -17.37
C VAL A 44 11.32 -6.33 -16.68
N HIS A 45 10.45 -7.26 -16.29
CA HIS A 45 10.85 -8.54 -15.67
C HIS A 45 11.77 -9.35 -16.59
N GLN A 46 11.41 -9.48 -17.86
CA GLN A 46 12.25 -10.18 -18.84
C GLN A 46 13.63 -9.53 -18.96
N ARG A 47 13.69 -8.19 -19.00
CA ARG A 47 14.96 -7.47 -19.10
C ARG A 47 15.81 -7.64 -17.84
N LEU A 48 15.19 -7.56 -16.67
CA LEU A 48 15.86 -7.84 -15.38
C LEU A 48 16.44 -9.26 -15.33
N CYS A 49 15.72 -10.26 -15.85
CA CYS A 49 16.24 -11.63 -15.95
C CYS A 49 17.44 -11.72 -16.91
N GLN A 50 17.43 -11.00 -18.04
CA GLN A 50 18.57 -10.93 -18.97
C GLN A 50 19.81 -10.32 -18.30
N ASP A 51 19.61 -9.33 -17.42
CA ASP A 51 20.66 -8.70 -16.64
C ASP A 51 21.02 -9.49 -15.35
N GLY A 52 20.55 -10.74 -15.23
CA GLY A 52 20.91 -11.67 -14.16
C GLY A 52 20.13 -11.52 -12.85
N VAL A 53 19.08 -10.69 -12.79
CA VAL A 53 18.15 -10.63 -11.64
C VAL A 53 17.12 -11.76 -11.78
N VAL A 54 17.49 -12.97 -11.34
CA VAL A 54 16.59 -14.14 -11.43
C VAL A 54 15.58 -14.11 -10.28
N ILE A 55 14.43 -13.50 -10.50
CA ILE A 55 13.30 -13.47 -9.56
C ILE A 55 12.01 -13.88 -10.25
N ALA A 56 11.07 -14.45 -9.50
CA ALA A 56 9.73 -14.70 -10.03
C ALA A 56 8.99 -13.38 -10.31
N TYR A 57 8.17 -13.35 -11.36
CA TYR A 57 7.35 -12.19 -11.73
C TYR A 57 6.47 -11.69 -10.59
N SER A 58 5.81 -12.61 -9.87
CA SER A 58 4.95 -12.30 -8.72
C SER A 58 5.73 -11.63 -7.57
N THR A 59 6.97 -12.05 -7.34
CA THR A 59 7.86 -11.46 -6.35
C THR A 59 8.27 -10.05 -6.76
N LEU A 60 8.61 -9.84 -8.04
CA LEU A 60 8.89 -8.50 -8.57
C LEU A 60 7.70 -7.57 -8.37
N ALA A 61 6.50 -7.99 -8.76
CA ALA A 61 5.28 -7.20 -8.58
C ALA A 61 5.04 -6.83 -7.10
N ARG A 62 5.25 -7.78 -6.18
CA ARG A 62 5.14 -7.56 -4.73
C ARG A 62 6.18 -6.53 -4.24
N TYR A 63 7.42 -6.64 -4.68
CA TYR A 63 8.49 -5.71 -4.30
C TYR A 63 8.23 -4.30 -4.81
N ILE A 64 7.79 -4.16 -6.06
CA ILE A 64 7.41 -2.87 -6.64
C ILE A 64 6.26 -2.23 -5.85
N ASN A 65 5.22 -3.01 -5.55
CA ASN A 65 4.10 -2.51 -4.76
C ASN A 65 4.58 -2.04 -3.38
N ARG A 66 5.47 -2.82 -2.74
CA ARG A 66 6.07 -2.43 -1.47
C ARG A 66 6.84 -1.12 -1.56
N ILE A 67 7.69 -0.94 -2.58
CA ILE A 67 8.46 0.30 -2.78
C ILE A 67 7.52 1.48 -2.95
N ARG A 68 6.50 1.36 -3.81
CA ARG A 68 5.48 2.41 -4.01
C ARG A 68 4.73 2.76 -2.73
N CYS A 69 4.36 1.77 -1.92
CA CYS A 69 3.72 2.02 -0.62
C CYS A 69 4.64 2.76 0.35
N GLU A 70 5.94 2.44 0.35
CA GLU A 70 6.92 3.11 1.19
C GLU A 70 7.14 4.56 0.74
N GLU A 71 7.26 4.82 -0.57
CA GLU A 71 7.33 6.18 -1.13
C GLU A 71 6.09 7.00 -0.79
N ALA A 72 4.89 6.41 -0.94
CA ALA A 72 3.64 7.07 -0.55
C ALA A 72 3.63 7.43 0.94
N ARG A 73 4.09 6.53 1.82
CA ARG A 73 4.21 6.79 3.26
C ARG A 73 5.24 7.87 3.58
N GLN A 74 6.36 7.91 2.86
CA GLN A 74 7.37 8.95 3.03
C GLN A 74 6.83 10.32 2.59
N ASN A 75 6.12 10.38 1.45
CA ASN A 75 5.48 11.61 0.98
C ASN A 75 4.43 12.13 1.96
N LEU A 76 3.65 11.23 2.59
CA LEU A 76 2.70 11.60 3.66
C LEU A 76 3.40 12.16 4.90
N ARG A 77 4.57 11.61 5.27
CA ARG A 77 5.36 12.11 6.42
C ARG A 77 5.98 13.48 6.15
N VAL A 78 6.51 13.70 4.95
CA VAL A 78 7.09 15.00 4.55
C VAL A 78 5.98 16.06 4.43
N GLY A 79 4.82 15.72 3.88
CA GLY A 79 3.65 16.61 3.87
C GLY A 79 3.05 16.88 5.26
N SER A 80 3.26 15.97 6.22
CA SER A 80 2.77 16.08 7.59
C SER A 80 3.63 16.99 8.47
N LEU A 81 4.93 17.12 8.22
CA LEU A 81 5.78 18.12 8.90
C LEU A 81 5.52 19.56 8.41
N ALA A 82 4.97 19.72 7.20
CA ALA A 82 4.54 21.02 6.68
C ALA A 82 3.11 21.41 7.13
N SER A 83 2.41 20.56 7.89
CA SER A 83 1.01 20.82 8.27
C SER A 83 0.63 20.16 9.60
N TYR A 84 0.84 20.90 10.70
CA TYR A 84 -0.02 20.82 11.89
C TYR A 84 -0.24 22.24 12.44
N PRO A 85 -1.45 22.61 12.90
CA PRO A 85 -2.41 21.72 13.54
C PRO A 85 -3.75 21.57 12.80
N GLY A 86 -4.20 20.32 12.70
CA GLY A 86 -5.62 20.00 12.49
C GLY A 86 -6.12 20.01 11.06
N ARG A 87 -5.94 18.91 10.32
CA ARG A 87 -6.96 18.34 9.42
C ARG A 87 -6.43 17.11 8.70
N HIS A 88 -7.09 15.98 8.91
CA HIS A 88 -7.04 14.84 7.99
C HIS A 88 -7.84 15.19 6.73
N PRO A 89 -7.29 15.10 5.51
CA PRO A 89 -8.12 15.08 4.31
C PRO A 89 -8.58 13.63 4.07
N LEU A 90 -9.74 13.28 4.62
CA LEU A 90 -10.55 12.19 4.07
C LEU A 90 -11.54 12.84 3.10
N LYS A 91 -11.48 12.48 1.83
CA LYS A 91 -12.58 12.71 0.89
C LYS A 91 -13.77 11.88 1.36
N THR A 92 -14.68 12.48 2.12
CA THR A 92 -16.04 11.99 2.28
C THR A 92 -16.97 13.18 2.31
N GLN A 93 -18.05 13.05 1.55
CA GLN A 93 -19.04 14.07 1.22
C GLN A 93 -19.56 14.81 2.46
N ALA A 94 -19.88 16.09 2.26
CA ALA A 94 -20.55 16.93 3.24
C ALA A 94 -21.86 16.27 3.70
N LEU A 95 -21.84 15.68 4.90
CA LEU A 95 -23.03 15.40 5.68
C LEU A 95 -22.90 16.22 6.96
N ALA A 96 -23.95 17.01 7.22
CA ALA A 96 -24.06 17.99 8.28
C ALA A 96 -23.42 17.52 9.59
N ALA A 97 -22.69 18.42 10.25
CA ALA A 97 -22.01 18.18 11.51
C ALA A 97 -22.98 17.66 12.58
N LYS A 98 -23.10 16.33 12.68
CA LYS A 98 -23.67 15.67 13.85
C LYS A 98 -22.75 16.01 15.03
N SER A 99 -23.37 16.42 16.14
CA SER A 99 -22.67 16.81 17.38
C SER A 99 -21.59 15.80 17.73
N PHE A 100 -20.40 16.30 18.07
CA PHE A 100 -19.24 15.48 18.45
C PHE A 100 -19.41 14.99 19.90
N ASP A 101 -20.46 14.21 20.15
CA ASP A 101 -20.60 13.42 21.37
C ASP A 101 -20.12 11.99 21.06
N PRO A 102 -18.94 11.58 21.57
CA PRO A 102 -18.38 10.26 21.28
C PRO A 102 -19.27 9.13 21.79
N LEU A 103 -20.01 9.33 22.89
CA LEU A 103 -20.88 8.30 23.45
C LEU A 103 -22.15 8.15 22.61
N ALA A 104 -22.79 9.26 22.24
CA ALA A 104 -23.98 9.22 21.39
C ALA A 104 -23.70 8.56 20.04
N ASN A 105 -22.53 8.83 19.44
CA ASN A 105 -22.13 8.22 18.18
C ASN A 105 -21.91 6.70 18.31
N ALA A 106 -21.33 6.24 19.42
CA ALA A 106 -21.16 4.81 19.67
C ALA A 106 -22.50 4.09 19.88
N MET A 107 -23.41 4.70 20.63
CA MET A 107 -24.76 4.19 20.85
C MET A 107 -25.57 4.16 19.54
N GLU A 108 -25.47 5.20 18.70
CA GLU A 108 -26.10 5.25 17.37
C GLU A 108 -25.53 4.17 16.43
N ALA A 109 -24.24 3.86 16.52
CA ALA A 109 -23.63 2.79 15.72
C ALA A 109 -24.13 1.40 16.13
N LEU A 110 -24.37 1.18 17.42
CA LEU A 110 -24.87 -0.09 17.96
C LEU A 110 -26.38 -0.27 17.76
N SER A 111 -27.15 0.81 17.71
CA SER A 111 -28.60 0.74 17.49
C SER A 111 -28.99 0.45 16.05
N LYS A 112 -28.07 0.63 15.10
CA LYS A 112 -28.30 0.29 13.69
C LYS A 112 -28.45 -1.24 13.56
N PRO A 113 -29.58 -1.75 13.05
CA PRO A 113 -29.77 -3.18 12.85
C PRO A 113 -28.68 -3.69 11.91
N ARG A 114 -27.96 -4.73 12.34
CA ARG A 114 -26.94 -5.37 11.50
C ARG A 114 -27.63 -5.96 10.29
N TYR A 115 -27.12 -5.62 9.10
CA TYR A 115 -27.54 -6.24 7.86
C TYR A 115 -27.38 -7.76 7.95
N SER A 116 -28.48 -8.49 7.91
CA SER A 116 -28.47 -9.94 7.79
C SER A 116 -28.27 -10.28 6.32
N VAL A 117 -27.17 -10.96 5.99
CA VAL A 117 -26.91 -11.46 4.63
C VAL A 117 -28.02 -12.45 4.19
N ARG A 118 -28.75 -13.06 5.14
CA ARG A 118 -29.93 -13.90 4.84
C ARG A 118 -31.14 -13.10 4.39
N ASP A 119 -31.27 -11.84 4.80
CA ASP A 119 -32.36 -10.96 4.35
C ASP A 119 -32.02 -10.29 3.01
N ALA A 120 -30.72 -10.22 2.70
CA ALA A 120 -30.14 -9.66 1.48
C ALA A 120 -30.26 -10.57 0.26
N MET A 121 -30.00 -11.85 0.48
CA MET A 121 -30.16 -12.90 -0.50
C MET A 121 -31.59 -13.41 -0.32
N CYS A 122 -32.44 -13.33 -1.34
CA CYS A 122 -33.76 -13.97 -1.34
C CYS A 122 -33.68 -15.51 -1.30
N ASP A 123 -32.81 -16.09 -0.47
CA ASP A 123 -32.78 -17.50 -0.08
C ASP A 123 -33.61 -17.67 1.20
N GLY A 124 -34.84 -17.19 1.15
CA GLY A 124 -35.85 -17.66 2.07
C GLY A 124 -36.11 -19.12 1.74
N ASP A 125 -35.66 -20.04 2.60
CA ASP A 125 -36.15 -21.42 2.60
C ASP A 125 -37.69 -21.38 2.61
N PRO A 126 -38.37 -21.83 1.55
CA PRO A 126 -39.83 -21.73 1.46
C PRO A 126 -40.55 -22.68 2.44
N THR A 127 -39.81 -23.46 3.25
CA THR A 127 -40.41 -24.47 4.12
C THR A 127 -40.61 -23.94 5.54
N LYS A 128 -41.54 -22.99 5.71
CA LYS A 128 -42.18 -22.76 7.02
C LYS A 128 -43.11 -23.93 7.38
N LYS A 129 -42.57 -25.13 7.59
CA LYS A 129 -43.31 -26.23 8.22
C LYS A 129 -42.91 -26.26 9.69
N LYS A 130 -43.82 -25.79 10.56
CA LYS A 130 -43.79 -26.19 11.96
C LYS A 130 -43.98 -27.70 11.98
N LEU A 131 -42.96 -28.45 12.39
CA LEU A 131 -43.17 -29.82 12.84
C LEU A 131 -44.08 -29.71 14.08
N ILE A 132 -45.30 -30.20 13.92
CA ILE A 132 -46.22 -30.52 15.00
C ILE A 132 -45.73 -31.83 15.62
#